data_AF-A0A3B5AQD6-F1
#
_entry.id   AF-A0A3B5AQD6-F1
#
_cell.length_a   1.000
_cell.length_b   1.000
_cell.length_c   1.000
_cell.angle_alpha   90.00
_cell.angle_beta   90.00
_cell.angle_gamma   90.00
#
_symmetry.space_group_name_H-M   'P 1'
#
loop_
_entity.id
_entity.type
_entity.pdbx_description
1 polymer ?
#
loop_
_entity_poly.entity_id
_entity_poly.type
_entity_poly.pdbx_seq_one_letter_code
_entity_poly.pdbx_strand_id
1 'polypeptide(L)'
;LWQHNVIHCHPMERSDIVCLYCGVSYLIYTEFHEMRTLLAQLEAELQEVRETAQREKTKREALELGRLEWERALHLEVHTVHKHVFIHLCVLYNYKGDSK
;
A
#
# COMPACT_ATOMS: atom_id res chain seq x y z
N LEU A 1 13.33 29.05 -1.98
CA LEU A 1 12.79 30.21 -1.23
C LEU A 1 12.32 29.88 0.20
N TRP A 2 12.79 28.78 0.81
CA TRP A 2 12.82 28.57 2.28
C TRP A 2 13.99 27.61 2.59
N GLN A 3 15.22 28.11 2.54
CA GLN A 3 16.39 27.37 3.00
C GLN A 3 16.73 27.84 4.42
N HIS A 4 16.47 26.97 5.39
CA HIS A 4 17.27 26.74 6.60
C HIS A 4 18.04 27.92 7.21
N ASN A 5 17.34 28.90 7.77
CA ASN A 5 17.86 29.65 8.91
C ASN A 5 17.15 29.14 10.18
N VAL A 6 17.59 27.97 10.67
CA VAL A 6 17.19 27.51 12.00
C VAL A 6 17.94 28.41 12.99
N ILE A 7 17.31 29.49 13.42
CA ILE A 7 17.81 30.28 14.54
C ILE A 7 17.71 29.37 15.76
N HIS A 8 18.84 28.80 16.20
CA HIS A 8 18.93 28.05 17.44
C HIS A 8 18.75 29.03 18.61
N CYS A 9 17.50 29.24 19.02
CA CYS A 9 17.23 29.88 20.31
C CYS A 9 17.74 28.92 21.40
N HIS A 10 18.59 29.42 22.31
CA HIS A 10 19.07 28.62 23.45
C HIS A 10 17.89 28.19 24.33
N PRO A 11 18.04 27.15 25.17
CA PRO A 11 17.00 26.74 26.11
C PRO A 11 16.64 27.94 27.00
N MET A 12 15.47 28.53 26.75
CA MET A 12 14.96 29.65 27.54
C MET A 12 14.46 29.11 28.88
N GLU A 13 14.76 29.82 29.97
CA GLU A 13 14.18 29.52 31.27
C GLU A 13 12.74 30.05 31.34
N ARG A 14 11.89 29.50 32.21
CA ARG A 14 10.50 29.99 32.38
C ARG A 14 10.41 31.45 32.81
N SER A 15 11.48 31.97 33.42
CA SER A 15 11.64 33.39 33.77
C SER A 15 11.97 34.29 32.58
N ASP A 16 12.43 33.73 31.46
CA ASP A 16 12.73 34.50 30.27
C ASP A 16 11.45 34.93 29.57
N ILE A 17 11.24 36.23 29.44
CA ILE A 17 10.04 36.75 28.76
C ILE A 17 10.28 36.79 27.25
N VAL A 18 11.50 37.11 26.81
CA VAL A 18 11.90 37.22 25.39
C VAL A 18 13.38 36.84 25.22
N CYS A 19 13.71 36.09 24.17
CA CYS A 19 15.08 35.82 23.77
C CYS A 19 15.69 37.03 23.08
N LEU A 20 16.82 37.55 23.58
CA LEU A 20 17.52 38.71 23.03
C LEU A 20 18.09 38.47 21.63
N TYR A 21 18.35 37.22 21.25
CA TYR A 21 18.93 36.85 19.96
C TYR A 21 17.89 36.69 18.85
N CYS A 22 16.74 36.10 19.16
CA CYS A 22 15.72 35.78 18.17
C CYS A 22 14.43 36.61 18.31
N GLY A 23 14.28 37.38 19.39
CA GLY A 23 13.09 38.19 19.68
C GLY A 23 11.85 37.37 20.05
N VAL A 24 11.99 36.05 20.20
CA VAL A 24 10.90 35.11 20.47
C VAL A 24 10.62 35.03 21.97
N SER A 25 9.35 35.04 22.38
CA SER A 25 8.99 34.84 23.79
C SER A 25 9.09 33.36 24.19
N TYR A 26 9.32 33.08 25.48
CA TYR A 26 9.39 31.70 25.99
C TYR A 26 8.13 30.90 25.65
N LEU A 27 6.96 31.54 25.78
CA LEU A 27 5.67 30.90 25.48
C LEU A 27 5.59 30.51 24.00
N ILE A 28 5.92 31.45 23.11
CA ILE A 28 5.91 31.21 21.66
C ILE A 28 6.91 30.12 21.29
N TYR A 29 8.13 30.15 21.83
CA TYR A 29 9.14 29.11 21.57
C TYR A 29 8.65 27.72 21.98
N THR A 30 8.05 27.61 23.16
CA THR A 30 7.58 26.33 23.71
C THR A 30 6.43 25.78 22.86
N GLU A 31 5.46 26.60 22.50
CA GLU A 31 4.34 26.21 21.64
C GLU A 31 4.81 25.75 20.26
N PHE A 32 5.73 26.48 19.62
CA PHE A 32 6.29 26.06 18.34
C PHE A 32 7.10 24.77 18.45
N HIS A 33 7.85 24.59 19.54
CA HIS A 33 8.61 23.36 19.78
C HIS A 33 7.67 22.15 19.95
N GLU A 34 6.62 22.29 20.75
CA GLU A 34 5.59 21.27 20.94
C GLU A 34 4.89 20.94 19.61
N MET A 35 4.48 21.94 18.84
CA MET A 35 3.89 21.75 17.52
C MET A 35 4.83 21.03 16.57
N ARG A 36 6.12 21.40 16.53
CA ARG A 36 7.12 20.72 15.69
C ARG A 36 7.34 19.27 16.09
N THR A 37 7.32 18.99 17.39
CA THR A 37 7.44 17.64 17.92
C THR A 37 6.24 16.79 17.51
N LEU A 38 5.02 17.34 17.66
CA LEU A 38 3.79 16.67 17.25
C LEU A 38 3.75 16.44 15.73
N LEU A 39 4.17 17.42 14.93
CA LEU A 39 4.25 17.27 13.47
C LEU A 39 5.21 16.15 13.09
N ALA A 40 6.40 16.10 13.68
CA ALA A 40 7.37 15.03 13.40
C ALA A 40 6.83 13.64 13.78
N GLN A 41 6.06 13.54 14.87
CA GLN A 41 5.40 12.29 15.27
C GLN A 41 4.33 11.88 14.24
N LEU A 42 3.45 12.80 13.86
CA LEU A 42 2.39 12.52 12.87
C LEU A 42 2.97 12.19 11.48
N GLU A 43 4.07 12.82 11.08
CA GLU A 43 4.77 12.49 9.84
C GLU A 43 5.35 11.08 9.88
N ALA A 44 5.89 10.65 11.01
CA ALA A 44 6.39 9.28 11.20
C ALA A 44 5.25 8.25 11.16
N GLU A 45 4.14 8.50 11.86
CA GLU A 45 2.95 7.63 11.83
C GLU A 45 2.38 7.53 10.41
N LEU A 46 2.27 8.65 9.70
CA LEU A 46 1.80 8.67 8.31
C LEU A 46 2.70 7.84 7.39
N GLN A 47 4.02 7.91 7.60
CA GLN A 47 4.98 7.12 6.84
C GLN A 47 4.80 5.62 7.09
N GLU A 48 4.61 5.21 8.35
CA GLU A 48 4.34 3.82 8.70
C GLU A 48 3.03 3.31 8.05
N VAL A 49 1.97 4.12 8.09
CA VAL A 49 0.68 3.80 7.45
C VAL A 49 0.83 3.66 5.93
N ARG A 50 1.62 4.52 5.29
CA ARG A 50 1.88 4.43 3.84
C ARG A 50 2.63 3.14 3.48
N GLU A 51 3.63 2.78 4.28
CA GLU A 51 4.40 1.57 4.02
C GLU A 51 3.58 0.30 4.25
N THR A 52 2.76 0.26 5.31
CA THR A 52 1.84 -0.86 5.55
C THR A 52 0.82 -0.97 4.41
N ALA A 53 0.22 0.14 4.00
CA ALA A 53 -0.71 0.17 2.87
C ALA A 53 -0.07 -0.33 1.58
N GLN A 54 1.17 0.06 1.30
CA GLN A 54 1.89 -0.39 0.11
C GLN A 54 2.19 -1.89 0.16
N ARG A 55 2.64 -2.42 1.32
CA ARG A 55 2.86 -3.86 1.50
C ARG A 55 1.57 -4.65 1.29
N GLU A 56 0.47 -4.21 1.88
CA GLU A 56 -0.84 -4.86 1.72
C GLU A 56 -1.36 -4.79 0.29
N LYS A 57 -1.15 -3.67 -0.40
CA LYS A 57 -1.46 -3.54 -1.83
C LYS A 57 -0.69 -4.58 -2.66
N THR A 58 0.62 -4.70 -2.47
CA THR A 58 1.44 -5.68 -3.20
C THR A 58 1.00 -7.12 -2.91
N LYS A 59 0.64 -7.45 -1.66
CA LYS A 59 0.09 -8.78 -1.33
C LYS A 59 -1.23 -9.04 -2.04
N ARG A 60 -2.14 -8.06 -2.07
CA ARG A 60 -3.43 -8.18 -2.78
C ARG A 60 -3.24 -8.37 -4.27
N GLU A 61 -2.32 -7.63 -4.89
CA GLU A 61 -1.99 -7.76 -6.31
C GLU A 61 -1.41 -9.14 -6.64
N ALA A 62 -0.55 -9.70 -5.78
CA ALA A 62 -0.01 -11.04 -5.95
C ALA A 62 -1.11 -12.13 -5.86
N LEU A 63 -2.03 -12.00 -4.91
CA LEU A 63 -3.17 -12.91 -4.78
C LEU A 63 -4.12 -12.83 -5.98
N GLU A 64 -4.38 -11.61 -6.46
CA GLU A 64 -5.21 -11.36 -7.64
C GLU A 64 -4.59 -11.99 -8.90
N LEU A 65 -3.28 -11.85 -9.09
CA LEU A 65 -2.56 -12.52 -10.17
C LEU A 65 -2.71 -14.04 -10.08
N GLY A 66 -2.51 -14.61 -8.88
CA GLY A 66 -2.69 -16.04 -8.64
C GLY A 66 -4.12 -16.49 -8.99
N ARG A 67 -5.14 -15.73 -8.60
CA ARG A 67 -6.54 -16.02 -8.96
C ARG A 67 -6.74 -16.09 -10.48
N LEU A 68 -6.21 -15.11 -11.21
CA LEU A 68 -6.32 -15.05 -12.68
C LEU A 68 -5.56 -16.18 -13.37
N GLU A 69 -4.44 -16.64 -12.81
CA GLU A 69 -3.71 -17.80 -13.31
C GLU A 69 -4.51 -19.10 -13.11
N TRP A 70 -5.08 -19.28 -11.91
CA TRP A 70 -5.95 -20.41 -11.61
C TRP A 70 -7.20 -20.45 -12.50
N GLU A 71 -7.84 -19.31 -12.73
CA GLU A 71 -9.01 -19.23 -13.59
C GLU A 71 -8.69 -19.59 -15.04
N ARG A 72 -7.52 -19.14 -15.55
CA ARG A 72 -7.02 -19.54 -16.88
C ARG A 72 -6.74 -21.03 -16.97
N ALA A 73 -6.07 -21.60 -15.96
CA ALA A 73 -5.78 -23.03 -15.91
C ALA A 73 -7.07 -23.88 -15.90
N LEU A 74 -8.05 -23.48 -15.08
CA LEU A 74 -9.34 -24.14 -15.01
C LEU A 74 -10.09 -24.07 -16.35
N HIS A 75 -10.07 -22.92 -17.03
CA HIS A 75 -10.73 -22.77 -18.32
C HIS A 75 -10.13 -23.70 -19.39
N LEU A 76 -8.80 -23.84 -19.39
CA LEU A 76 -8.11 -24.79 -20.27
C LEU A 76 -8.49 -26.23 -19.96
N GLU A 77 -8.51 -26.60 -18.68
CA GLU A 77 -8.89 -27.95 -18.25
C GLU A 77 -10.32 -28.28 -18.67
N VAL A 78 -11.28 -27.41 -18.39
CA VAL A 78 -12.68 -27.57 -18.82
C VAL A 78 -12.78 -27.71 -20.34
N HIS A 79 -12.05 -26.90 -21.10
CA HIS A 79 -12.06 -26.99 -22.56
C HIS A 79 -11.46 -28.30 -23.07
N THR A 80 -10.39 -28.81 -22.44
CA THR A 80 -9.81 -30.12 -22.79
C THR A 80 -10.77 -31.27 -22.48
N VAL A 81 -11.40 -31.25 -21.31
CA VAL A 81 -12.40 -32.26 -20.92
C VAL A 81 -13.60 -32.21 -21.88
N HIS A 82 -14.10 -31.02 -22.19
CA HIS A 82 -15.21 -30.86 -23.14
C HIS A 82 -14.87 -31.43 -24.52
N LYS A 83 -13.66 -31.17 -25.03
CA LYS A 83 -13.17 -31.76 -26.28
C LYS A 83 -13.12 -33.30 -26.20
N HIS A 84 -12.60 -33.85 -25.12
CA HIS A 84 -12.55 -35.30 -24.92
C HIS A 84 -13.95 -35.93 -24.91
N VAL A 85 -14.89 -35.33 -24.16
CA VAL A 85 -16.28 -35.79 -24.11
C VAL A 85 -16.92 -35.72 -25.50
N PHE A 86 -16.70 -34.63 -26.24
CA PHE A 86 -17.21 -34.47 -27.60
C PHE A 86 -16.66 -35.55 -28.55
N ILE A 87 -15.35 -35.81 -28.52
CA ILE A 87 -14.73 -36.88 -29.33
C ILE A 87 -15.34 -38.24 -28.99
N HIS A 88 -15.45 -38.58 -27.70
CA HIS A 88 -16.07 -39.83 -27.27
C HIS A 88 -17.51 -39.96 -27.75
N LEU A 89 -18.29 -38.88 -27.67
CA LEU A 89 -19.66 -38.84 -28.18
C LEU A 89 -19.68 -39.11 -29.69
N CYS A 90 -18.85 -38.42 -30.47
CA CYS A 90 -18.73 -38.64 -31.91
C CYS A 90 -18.38 -40.10 -32.23
N VAL A 91 -17.43 -40.72 -31.52
CA VAL A 91 -17.08 -42.13 -31.73
C VAL A 91 -18.28 -43.04 -31.46
N LEU A 92 -18.98 -42.86 -30.33
CA LEU A 92 -20.16 -43.66 -30.00
C LEU A 92 -21.28 -43.52 -31.03
N TYR A 93 -21.53 -42.31 -31.54
CA TYR A 93 -22.55 -42.09 -32.57
C TYR A 93 -22.14 -42.65 -33.93
N ASN A 94 -20.87 -42.55 -34.34
CA ASN A 94 -20.37 -43.15 -35.59
C ASN A 94 -20.39 -44.69 -35.54
N TYR A 95 -20.00 -45.31 -34.42
CA TYR A 95 -20.15 -46.77 -34.21
C TYR A 95 -21.60 -47.24 -34.28
N LYS A 96 -22.56 -46.39 -33.91
CA LYS A 96 -23.99 -46.67 -34.03
C LYS A 96 -24.53 -46.51 -35.46
N GLY A 97 -23.79 -45.80 -36.32
CA GLY A 97 -24.11 -45.57 -37.73
C GLY A 97 -23.61 -46.66 -38.67
N ASP A 98 -22.50 -47.33 -38.35
CA ASP A 98 -21.91 -48.44 -39.14
C ASP A 98 -22.50 -49.83 -38.82
N SER A 99 -23.42 -49.92 -37.85
CA SER A 99 -24.04 -51.18 -37.41
C SER A 99 -25.38 -51.48 -38.14
N LYS A 100 -25.46 -51.17 -39.44
CA LYS A 100 -26.61 -51.48 -40.31
C LYS A 100 -26.17 -51.99 -41.67
#